data_AF-F2JMD7-F1
#
_entry.id   AF-F2JMD7-F1
#
_cell.length_a   1.000
_cell.length_b   1.000
_cell.length_c   1.000
_cell.angle_alpha   90.00
_cell.angle_beta   90.00
_cell.angle_gamma   90.00
#
_symmetry.space_group_name_H-M   'P 1'
#
loop_
_entity.id
_entity.type
_entity.pdbx_description
1 polymer ?
#
loop_
_entity_poly.entity_id
_entity_poly.type
_entity_poly.pdbx_seq_one_letter_code
_entity_poly.pdbx_strand_id
1 'polypeptide(L)'
;MKRLGNELGFTLIELIVVIAIMGIIGAVLIPQFNTMTVRARLRTDVDSVKTVQTQMEIYYADRNEMPGTTVSHIMSTLLKEDYVNPKYLLGSDLKLETRGVSVVFDTTKSQLKLKVTPSQYSIFNHEEDKSQWLSQ
;
A
#
# COMPACT_ATOMS: atom_id res chain seq x y z
N MET A 1 61.18 -7.25 -21.57
CA MET A 1 61.17 -6.10 -20.65
C MET A 1 59.77 -5.97 -20.07
N LYS A 2 59.55 -6.29 -18.78
CA LYS A 2 58.24 -6.23 -18.11
C LYS A 2 58.04 -4.84 -17.52
N ARG A 3 56.95 -4.16 -17.90
CA ARG A 3 56.54 -2.89 -17.29
C ARG A 3 56.01 -3.18 -15.89
N LEU A 4 56.61 -2.56 -14.87
CA LEU A 4 56.07 -2.54 -13.52
C LEU A 4 54.84 -1.62 -13.55
N GLY A 5 53.66 -2.22 -13.38
CA GLY A 5 52.40 -1.51 -13.32
C GLY A 5 52.38 -0.57 -12.12
N ASN A 6 51.94 0.66 -12.34
CA ASN A 6 51.79 1.69 -11.31
C ASN A 6 50.55 1.36 -10.47
N GLU A 7 50.69 0.46 -9.48
CA GLU A 7 49.62 0.12 -8.54
C GLU A 7 49.47 1.26 -7.52
N LEU A 8 48.65 2.25 -7.87
CA LEU A 8 48.22 3.30 -6.96
C LEU A 8 47.30 2.67 -5.91
N GLY A 9 47.82 2.43 -4.70
CA GLY A 9 47.04 1.94 -3.56
C GLY A 9 46.01 2.97 -3.09
N PHE A 10 44.81 2.50 -2.75
CA PHE A 10 43.74 3.31 -2.17
C PHE A 10 44.14 3.81 -0.77
N THR A 11 43.96 5.10 -0.47
CA THR A 11 44.33 5.61 0.84
C THR A 11 43.25 5.31 1.89
N LEU A 12 43.65 5.03 3.13
CA LEU A 12 42.70 4.85 4.22
C LEU A 12 41.86 6.11 4.47
N ILE A 13 42.44 7.29 4.23
CA ILE A 13 41.73 8.56 4.39
C ILE A 13 40.63 8.74 3.35
N GLU A 14 40.84 8.31 2.09
CA GLU A 14 39.79 8.30 1.07
C GLU A 14 38.62 7.42 1.50
N LEU A 15 38.89 6.24 2.08
CA LEU A 15 37.82 5.37 2.57
C LEU A 15 37.03 6.04 3.71
N ILE A 16 37.73 6.65 4.66
CA ILE A 16 37.13 7.28 5.84
C ILE A 16 36.23 8.46 5.46
N VAL A 17 36.65 9.30 4.50
CA VAL A 17 35.82 10.42 4.03
C VAL A 17 34.58 9.91 3.30
N VAL A 18 34.70 8.85 2.50
CA VAL A 18 33.57 8.27 1.76
C VAL A 18 32.52 7.67 2.70
N ILE A 19 32.92 6.89 3.71
CA ILE A 19 31.97 6.36 4.70
C ILE A 19 31.35 7.47 5.56
N ALA A 20 32.09 8.55 5.84
CA ALA A 20 31.58 9.70 6.57
C ALA A 20 30.45 10.40 5.79
N ILE A 21 30.64 10.64 4.49
CA ILE A 21 29.60 11.24 3.63
C ILE A 21 28.41 10.28 3.46
N MET A 22 28.66 8.99 3.22
CA MET A 22 27.59 7.98 3.15
C MET A 22 26.78 7.90 4.45
N GLY A 23 27.43 8.08 5.61
CA GLY A 23 26.77 8.16 6.91
C GLY A 23 25.81 9.36 7.04
N ILE A 24 26.24 10.55 6.60
CA ILE A 24 25.40 11.76 6.63
C ILE A 24 24.17 11.59 5.73
N ILE A 25 24.38 11.12 4.49
CA ILE A 25 23.28 10.91 3.53
C ILE A 25 22.32 9.83 4.05
N GLY A 26 22.86 8.72 4.57
CA GLY A 26 22.07 7.63 5.14
C GLY A 26 21.19 8.06 6.32
N ALA A 27 21.71 8.93 7.20
CA ALA A 27 20.96 9.41 8.37
C ALA A 27 19.68 10.18 7.99
N VAL A 28 19.71 10.95 6.90
CA VAL A 28 18.53 11.69 6.42
C VAL A 28 17.59 10.79 5.59
N LEU A 29 18.15 9.91 4.75
CA LEU A 29 17.35 9.11 3.81
C LEU A 29 16.59 7.94 4.45
N ILE A 30 17.17 7.24 5.43
CA ILE A 30 16.56 6.05 6.06
C ILE A 30 15.15 6.31 6.63
N PRO A 31 14.91 7.35 7.46
CA PRO A 31 13.57 7.60 8.00
C PRO A 31 12.57 7.94 6.90
N GLN A 32 12.98 8.71 5.89
CA GLN A 32 12.15 9.10 4.76
C GLN A 32 11.72 7.89 3.91
N PHE A 33 12.66 6.97 3.64
CA PHE A 33 12.41 5.78 2.85
C PHE A 33 11.39 4.82 3.50
N ASN A 34 11.46 4.67 4.83
CA ASN A 34 10.50 3.86 5.58
C ASN A 34 9.07 4.41 5.43
N THR A 35 8.89 5.72 5.57
CA THR A 35 7.57 6.37 5.40
C THR A 35 7.07 6.26 3.96
N MET A 36 7.94 6.44 2.96
CA MET A 36 7.59 6.30 1.54
C MET A 36 7.11 4.88 1.22
N THR A 37 7.78 3.86 1.75
CA THR A 37 7.41 2.45 1.52
C THR A 37 6.04 2.13 2.11
N VAL A 38 5.76 2.60 3.34
CA VAL A 38 4.44 2.41 3.96
C VAL A 38 3.35 3.14 3.18
N ARG A 39 3.61 4.38 2.75
CA ARG A 39 2.68 5.14 1.91
C ARG A 39 2.39 4.44 0.57
N ALA A 40 3.40 3.84 -0.05
CA ALA A 40 3.23 3.11 -1.30
C ALA A 40 2.32 1.89 -1.11
N ARG A 41 2.51 1.10 -0.03
CA ARG A 41 1.64 -0.04 0.30
C ARG A 41 0.20 0.40 0.57
N LEU A 42 0.01 1.49 1.32
CA LEU A 42 -1.32 2.05 1.58
C LEU A 42 -2.03 2.50 0.30
N ARG A 43 -1.30 3.05 -0.68
CA ARG A 43 -1.88 3.39 -1.99
C ARG A 43 -2.34 2.14 -2.75
N THR A 44 -1.53 1.09 -2.75
CA THR A 44 -1.93 -0.21 -3.32
C THR A 44 -3.19 -0.77 -2.65
N ASP A 45 -3.33 -0.60 -1.34
CA ASP A 45 -4.51 -1.02 -0.59
C ASP A 45 -5.77 -0.23 -1.02
N VAL A 46 -5.64 1.09 -1.17
CA VAL A 46 -6.71 1.95 -1.70
C VAL A 46 -7.12 1.52 -3.12
N ASP A 47 -6.15 1.30 -4.00
CA ASP A 47 -6.40 0.86 -5.38
C ASP A 47 -7.09 -0.51 -5.43
N SER A 48 -6.74 -1.41 -4.52
CA SER A 48 -7.37 -2.73 -4.39
C SER A 48 -8.84 -2.60 -3.96
N VAL A 49 -9.13 -1.75 -2.97
CA VAL A 49 -10.50 -1.46 -2.53
C VAL A 49 -11.31 -0.81 -3.65
N LYS A 50 -10.72 0.17 -4.35
CA LYS A 50 -11.38 0.84 -5.48
C LYS A 50 -11.74 -0.14 -6.60
N THR A 51 -10.82 -1.06 -6.92
CA THR A 51 -11.07 -2.12 -7.91
C THR A 51 -12.30 -2.93 -7.52
N VAL A 52 -12.38 -3.39 -6.27
CA VAL A 52 -13.54 -4.16 -5.80
C VAL A 52 -14.80 -3.31 -5.78
N GLN A 53 -14.73 -2.06 -5.36
CA GLN A 53 -15.87 -1.16 -5.39
C GLN A 53 -16.43 -0.98 -6.81
N THR A 54 -15.57 -0.82 -7.82
CA THR A 54 -16.00 -0.80 -9.21
C THR A 54 -16.69 -2.11 -9.61
N GLN A 55 -16.19 -3.27 -9.15
CA GLN A 55 -16.86 -4.54 -9.41
C GLN A 55 -18.22 -4.66 -8.70
N MET A 56 -18.36 -4.09 -7.49
CA MET A 56 -19.66 -3.99 -6.82
C MET A 56 -20.66 -3.14 -7.60
N GLU A 57 -20.20 -2.02 -8.18
CA GLU A 57 -21.03 -1.14 -9.00
C GLU A 57 -21.49 -1.83 -10.29
N ILE A 58 -20.61 -2.60 -10.93
CA ILE A 58 -20.96 -3.41 -12.11
C ILE A 58 -21.97 -4.51 -11.71
N TYR A 59 -21.72 -5.23 -10.62
CA TYR A 59 -22.66 -6.24 -10.11
C TYR A 59 -24.05 -5.64 -9.84
N TYR A 60 -24.09 -4.45 -9.23
CA TYR A 60 -25.35 -3.75 -8.97
C TYR A 60 -26.04 -3.34 -10.28
N ALA A 61 -25.30 -2.89 -11.29
CA ALA A 61 -25.88 -2.57 -12.60
C ALA A 61 -26.49 -3.81 -13.28
N ASP A 62 -25.88 -4.98 -13.12
CA ASP A 62 -26.31 -6.22 -13.77
C ASP A 62 -27.46 -6.92 -13.03
N ARG A 63 -27.44 -6.91 -11.69
CA ARG A 63 -28.38 -7.65 -10.83
C ARG A 63 -29.44 -6.77 -10.16
N ASN A 64 -29.27 -5.45 -10.22
CA ASN A 64 -30.10 -4.46 -9.53
C ASN A 64 -30.24 -4.72 -8.01
N GLU A 65 -29.24 -5.41 -7.43
CA GLU A 65 -29.14 -5.81 -6.03
C GLU A 65 -27.68 -5.67 -5.57
N MET A 66 -27.46 -5.31 -4.30
CA MET A 66 -26.10 -5.23 -3.76
C MET A 66 -25.54 -6.62 -3.44
N PRO A 67 -24.23 -6.86 -3.66
CA PRO A 67 -23.63 -8.17 -3.43
C PRO A 67 -23.52 -8.55 -1.93
N GLY A 68 -23.81 -7.62 -1.01
CA GLY A 68 -23.88 -7.85 0.42
C GLY A 68 -23.70 -6.58 1.25
N THR A 69 -23.80 -6.73 2.58
CA THR A 69 -23.63 -5.63 3.56
C THR A 69 -22.37 -5.78 4.44
N THR A 70 -21.68 -6.92 4.35
CA THR A 70 -20.41 -7.19 5.03
C THR A 70 -19.33 -7.45 3.98
N VAL A 71 -18.11 -6.99 4.21
CA VAL A 71 -16.98 -7.15 3.26
C VAL A 71 -16.77 -8.60 2.85
N SER A 72 -16.77 -9.53 3.80
CA SER A 72 -16.63 -10.97 3.53
C SER A 72 -17.75 -11.52 2.63
N HIS A 73 -19.01 -11.09 2.87
CA HIS A 73 -20.15 -11.52 2.06
C HIS A 73 -20.05 -10.94 0.64
N ILE A 74 -19.82 -9.62 0.53
CA ILE A 74 -19.58 -8.93 -0.76
C ILE A 74 -18.52 -9.67 -1.55
N MET A 75 -17.40 -10.00 -0.92
CA MET A 75 -16.28 -10.63 -1.60
C MET A 75 -16.60 -12.04 -2.07
N SER A 76 -17.25 -12.84 -1.22
CA SER A 76 -17.67 -14.19 -1.58
C SER A 76 -18.67 -14.20 -2.74
N THR A 77 -19.58 -13.22 -2.80
CA THR A 77 -20.55 -13.06 -3.90
C THR A 77 -19.84 -12.67 -5.19
N LEU A 78 -18.98 -11.66 -5.16
CA LEU A 78 -18.24 -11.20 -6.35
C LEU A 78 -17.28 -12.26 -6.90
N LEU A 79 -16.69 -13.07 -6.02
CA LEU A 79 -15.87 -14.22 -6.43
C LEU A 79 -16.69 -15.31 -7.10
N LYS A 80 -17.81 -15.70 -6.47
CA LYS A 80 -18.65 -16.79 -6.96
C LYS A 80 -19.24 -16.47 -8.33
N GLU A 81 -19.55 -15.21 -8.57
CA GLU A 81 -20.15 -14.71 -9.80
C GLU A 81 -19.09 -14.18 -10.81
N ASP A 82 -17.80 -14.42 -10.57
CA ASP A 82 -16.66 -14.12 -11.47
C ASP A 82 -16.41 -12.62 -11.79
N TYR A 83 -16.81 -11.72 -10.89
CA TYR A 83 -16.55 -10.27 -11.02
C TYR A 83 -15.15 -9.89 -10.51
N VAL A 84 -14.56 -10.66 -9.59
CA VAL A 84 -13.28 -10.34 -8.95
C VAL A 84 -12.30 -11.50 -9.09
N ASN A 85 -11.06 -11.19 -9.50
CA ASN A 85 -10.00 -12.18 -9.57
C ASN A 85 -9.52 -12.59 -8.15
N PRO A 86 -9.40 -13.90 -7.85
CA PRO A 86 -8.91 -14.40 -6.55
C PRO A 86 -7.55 -13.84 -6.11
N LYS A 87 -6.73 -13.36 -7.05
CA LYS A 87 -5.42 -12.73 -6.77
C LYS A 87 -5.52 -11.52 -5.83
N TYR A 88 -6.65 -10.82 -5.82
CA TYR A 88 -6.86 -9.67 -4.96
C TYR A 88 -7.22 -10.05 -3.51
N LEU A 89 -7.31 -11.35 -3.20
CA LEU A 89 -7.91 -11.85 -1.97
C LEU A 89 -6.97 -12.71 -1.15
N LEU A 90 -7.23 -12.70 0.16
CA LEU A 90 -6.59 -13.54 1.15
C LEU A 90 -7.69 -14.28 1.93
N GLY A 91 -8.14 -15.39 1.37
CA GLY A 91 -9.35 -16.07 1.87
C GLY A 91 -10.61 -15.31 1.47
N SER A 92 -11.46 -14.96 2.43
CA SER A 92 -12.68 -14.17 2.20
C SER A 92 -12.47 -12.65 2.25
N ASP A 93 -11.27 -12.19 2.59
CA ASP A 93 -10.97 -10.78 2.76
C ASP A 93 -10.06 -10.27 1.65
N LEU A 94 -10.07 -8.95 1.44
CA LEU A 94 -9.13 -8.29 0.55
C LEU A 94 -7.70 -8.50 1.03
N LYS A 95 -6.81 -8.86 0.11
CA LYS A 95 -5.39 -8.94 0.38
C LYS A 95 -4.85 -7.52 0.50
N LEU A 96 -4.51 -7.12 1.71
CA LEU A 96 -3.89 -5.83 2.00
C LEU A 96 -2.39 -6.00 2.23
N GLU A 97 -1.61 -5.09 1.66
CA GLU A 97 -0.15 -5.04 1.75
C GLU A 97 0.32 -4.31 3.02
N THR A 98 -0.54 -3.47 3.62
CA THR A 98 -0.24 -2.76 4.87
C THR A 98 -0.74 -3.50 6.10
N ARG A 99 0.14 -3.72 7.09
CA ARG A 99 -0.22 -4.35 8.37
C ARG A 99 -1.08 -3.40 9.21
N GLY A 100 -2.14 -3.93 9.84
CA GLY A 100 -3.01 -3.14 10.73
C GLY A 100 -4.04 -2.28 9.99
N VAL A 101 -4.29 -2.58 8.72
CA VAL A 101 -5.37 -2.01 7.91
C VAL A 101 -6.42 -3.09 7.70
N SER A 102 -7.69 -2.73 7.76
CA SER A 102 -8.80 -3.60 7.40
C SER A 102 -9.79 -2.86 6.50
N VAL A 103 -10.59 -3.59 5.73
CA VAL A 103 -11.66 -3.00 4.93
C VAL A 103 -12.96 -3.06 5.72
N VAL A 104 -13.73 -1.98 5.71
CA VAL A 104 -15.05 -1.86 6.35
C VAL A 104 -16.04 -1.37 5.30
N PHE A 105 -17.23 -1.95 5.27
CA PHE A 105 -18.32 -1.47 4.42
C PHE A 105 -19.14 -0.43 5.19
N ASP A 106 -19.22 0.78 4.63
CA ASP A 106 -20.08 1.84 5.14
C ASP A 106 -21.49 1.67 4.54
N THR A 107 -22.43 1.19 5.37
CA THR A 107 -23.83 0.94 4.97
C THR A 107 -24.61 2.22 4.63
N THR A 108 -24.13 3.39 5.07
CA THR A 108 -24.81 4.68 4.81
C THR A 108 -24.47 5.21 3.44
N LYS A 109 -23.21 5.04 3.02
CA LYS A 109 -22.72 5.49 1.70
C LYS A 109 -22.65 4.37 0.67
N SER A 110 -22.87 3.12 1.08
CA SER A 110 -22.71 1.92 0.26
C SER A 110 -21.32 1.83 -0.38
N GLN A 111 -20.29 2.17 0.40
CA GLN A 111 -18.91 2.26 -0.07
C GLN A 111 -17.98 1.44 0.83
N LEU A 112 -16.93 0.88 0.23
CA LEU A 112 -15.85 0.26 0.98
C LEU A 112 -14.85 1.33 1.43
N LYS A 113 -14.47 1.29 2.70
CA LYS A 113 -13.47 2.16 3.31
C LYS A 113 -12.38 1.34 3.98
N LEU A 114 -11.19 1.90 4.08
CA LEU A 114 -10.08 1.35 4.86
C LEU A 114 -10.15 1.87 6.29
N LYS A 115 -10.17 0.96 7.26
CA LYS A 115 -9.89 1.29 8.66
C LYS A 115 -8.38 1.15 8.87
N VAL A 116 -7.73 2.27 9.17
CA VAL A 116 -6.29 2.34 9.39
C VAL A 116 -5.98 2.62 10.87
N THR A 117 -4.83 2.16 11.35
CA THR A 117 -4.36 2.48 12.71
C THR A 117 -4.02 3.97 12.81
N PRO A 118 -4.20 4.66 13.96
CA PRO A 118 -3.94 6.11 14.08
C PRO A 118 -2.54 6.56 13.65
N SER A 119 -1.52 5.71 13.81
CA SER A 119 -0.14 5.97 13.36
C SER A 119 0.02 5.99 11.83
N GLN A 120 -0.89 5.35 11.09
CA GLN A 120 -0.90 5.33 9.63
C GLN A 120 -1.76 6.45 9.04
N TYR A 121 -2.68 7.00 9.82
CA TYR A 121 -3.54 8.12 9.41
C TYR A 121 -2.75 9.40 9.10
N SER A 122 -1.65 9.64 9.84
CA SER A 122 -0.77 10.80 9.64
C SER A 122 0.15 10.68 8.41
N ILE A 123 0.24 9.50 7.78
CA ILE A 123 1.02 9.28 6.55
C ILE A 123 0.29 9.86 5.32
N PHE A 124 -1.02 10.09 5.43
CA PHE A 124 -1.81 10.72 4.38
C PHE A 124 -1.68 12.25 4.48
N ASN A 125 -1.02 12.85 3.50
CA ASN A 125 -0.77 14.30 3.47
C ASN A 125 -2.01 15.13 3.13
N HIS A 126 -3.02 14.56 2.46
CA HIS A 126 -4.21 15.30 2.02
C HIS A 126 -5.43 14.89 2.84
N GLU A 127 -6.11 15.86 3.43
CA GLU A 127 -7.32 15.67 4.26
C GLU A 127 -8.47 15.03 3.45
N GLU A 128 -8.52 15.31 2.15
CA GLU A 128 -9.52 14.79 1.21
C GLU A 128 -9.41 13.26 1.06
N ASP A 129 -8.18 12.74 0.85
CA ASP A 129 -7.90 11.30 0.74
C ASP A 129 -8.34 10.56 2.01
N LYS A 130 -8.16 11.19 3.18
CA LYS A 130 -8.57 10.63 4.47
C LYS A 130 -10.08 10.48 4.57
N SER A 131 -10.83 11.51 4.17
CA SER A 131 -12.30 11.50 4.29
C SER A 131 -13.00 10.53 3.34
N GLN A 132 -12.40 10.29 2.17
CA GLN A 132 -12.97 9.43 1.13
C GLN A 132 -12.68 7.95 1.40
N TRP A 133 -11.43 7.63 1.75
CA TRP A 133 -10.96 6.24 1.79
C TRP A 133 -10.73 5.72 3.20
N LEU A 134 -10.67 6.58 4.22
CA LEU A 134 -10.44 6.15 5.59
C LEU A 134 -11.72 6.23 6.43
N SER A 135 -11.99 5.16 7.18
CA SER A 135 -12.90 5.22 8.33
C SER A 135 -12.08 5.46 9.58
N GLN A 136 -12.50 6.45 10.38
CA GLN A 136 -12.07 6.54 11.79
C GLN A 136 -12.59 5.33 12.57
#